data_AF-A0A2Z4UKG3-F1
#
_entry.id   AF-A0A2Z4UKG3-F1
#
_cell.length_a   1.000
_cell.length_b   1.000
_cell.length_c   1.000
_cell.angle_alpha   90.00
_cell.angle_beta   90.00
_cell.angle_gamma   90.00
#
_symmetry.space_group_name_H-M   'P 1'
#
loop_
_entity.id
_entity.type
_entity.pdbx_description
1 polymer ?
#
loop_
_entity_poly.entity_id
_entity_poly.type
_entity_poly.pdbx_seq_one_letter_code
_entity_poly.pdbx_strand_id
1 'polypeptide(L)'
;MSESNALDRLVEVADRHFCPYHLPHSAKTQGETYGRSTPTLIPNRKENWSSADIEVFNNDILERIETALKNGTHCDLSGVVFPGSFSCADRALPEIDFSHCRFERGNVDFSGAEFSGNTASFSSAVFSCVDVSFKDTLFTSKRAEFYETVFRCLDVWFAGADFSDCYAAFSGSNFDCNHVDFLGASFTGGDNFQRTKFSGTSTSFSNSQFTGGDFSLAEFGSDETYFDRAEFLDGYPTFENAKFFGHKVDFSNSAFCTTVSFAASPRKKADIRELAFGELNFNNANFASRVSFSNRVFLAATSFKNTGFARAPEFHGCELHQNTAFPSIGSFRDTSYKGAATAYRTLRLAMKQQEAHEEEAMFWALEQISKRNDLECNPLNNWKNLFNWIPWSLSAVYALLSNYGLSINRPLVALTVWLFGATPIFYFCLRSNVDKLFGSTTYSDLLGFSIAQSLRPFFIWGDYNGSGIRSVLGENVNVLSVKLFATADSLISLVLIALLILAVRRRFRMQ
;
A
#
# COMPACT_ATOMS: atom_id res chain seq x y z
N MET A 1 -19.72 -25.19 57.42
CA MET A 1 -19.98 -25.90 56.15
C MET A 1 -19.68 -24.90 55.06
N SER A 2 -18.55 -25.08 54.36
CA SER A 2 -17.96 -24.08 53.47
C SER A 2 -18.83 -23.82 52.23
N GLU A 3 -18.88 -22.56 51.80
CA GLU A 3 -19.56 -22.09 50.58
C GLU A 3 -19.01 -22.75 49.30
N SER A 4 -17.85 -23.41 49.37
CA SER A 4 -17.26 -24.21 48.29
C SER A 4 -18.17 -25.33 47.75
N ASN A 5 -19.20 -25.74 48.49
CA ASN A 5 -20.11 -26.83 48.10
C ASN A 5 -21.31 -26.37 47.23
N ALA A 6 -21.50 -25.06 47.02
CA ALA A 6 -22.64 -24.54 46.27
C ALA A 6 -22.43 -24.62 44.74
N LEU A 7 -21.19 -24.41 44.27
CA LEU A 7 -20.84 -24.40 42.85
C LEU A 7 -20.60 -25.80 42.25
N ASP A 8 -20.61 -26.85 43.07
CA ASP A 8 -20.48 -28.25 42.64
C ASP A 8 -21.83 -28.95 42.38
N ARG A 9 -22.96 -28.30 42.71
CA ARG A 9 -24.28 -28.90 42.54
C ARG A 9 -24.87 -28.59 41.17
N LEU A 10 -25.32 -29.63 40.47
CA LEU A 10 -26.05 -29.48 39.23
C LEU A 10 -27.35 -28.70 39.45
N VAL A 11 -27.62 -27.78 38.53
CA VAL A 11 -28.79 -26.92 38.50
C VAL A 11 -29.71 -27.38 37.37
N GLU A 12 -30.96 -27.68 37.70
CA GLU A 12 -31.96 -28.10 36.72
C GLU A 12 -32.64 -26.89 36.07
N VAL A 13 -32.66 -26.87 34.73
CA VAL A 13 -33.31 -25.86 33.89
C VAL A 13 -33.96 -26.56 32.70
N ALA A 14 -35.30 -26.52 32.63
CA ALA A 14 -36.11 -27.08 31.52
C ALA A 14 -35.72 -28.52 31.15
N ASP A 15 -35.77 -29.43 32.12
CA ASP A 15 -35.48 -30.87 31.99
C ASP A 15 -34.01 -31.20 31.64
N ARG A 16 -33.09 -30.24 31.80
CA ARG A 16 -31.65 -30.45 31.64
C ARG A 16 -30.91 -30.04 32.91
N HIS A 17 -29.81 -30.73 33.18
CA HIS A 17 -28.94 -30.44 34.31
C HIS A 17 -27.68 -29.73 33.81
N PHE A 18 -27.35 -28.61 34.43
CA PHE A 18 -26.18 -27.79 34.12
C PHE A 18 -25.28 -27.72 35.34
N CYS A 19 -23.97 -27.72 35.16
CA CYS A 19 -23.11 -27.23 36.23
C CYS A 19 -23.23 -25.69 36.30
N PRO A 20 -22.90 -25.07 37.45
CA PRO A 20 -22.99 -23.63 37.61
C PRO A 20 -22.13 -22.82 36.61
N TYR A 21 -21.07 -23.38 36.05
CA TYR A 21 -20.23 -22.69 35.05
C TYR A 21 -20.88 -22.60 33.67
N HIS A 22 -21.52 -23.69 33.22
CA HIS A 22 -22.16 -23.81 31.90
C HIS A 22 -23.67 -23.52 31.91
N LEU A 23 -24.22 -23.12 33.05
CA LEU A 23 -25.61 -22.71 33.19
C LEU A 23 -25.91 -21.51 32.27
N PRO A 24 -26.96 -21.57 31.43
CA PRO A 24 -27.27 -20.49 30.50
C PRO A 24 -27.64 -19.20 31.22
N HIS A 25 -27.22 -18.06 30.63
CA HIS A 25 -27.54 -16.73 31.14
C HIS A 25 -29.03 -16.42 31.04
N SER A 26 -29.60 -16.52 29.84
CA SER A 26 -31.00 -16.18 29.56
C SER A 26 -31.70 -17.23 28.69
N ALA A 27 -33.01 -17.06 28.46
CA ALA A 27 -33.76 -17.90 27.51
C ALA A 27 -33.17 -17.87 26.09
N LYS A 28 -32.67 -16.70 25.68
CA LYS A 28 -32.04 -16.48 24.38
C LYS A 28 -30.74 -17.28 24.28
N THR A 29 -29.87 -17.13 25.29
CA THR A 29 -28.61 -17.87 25.41
C THR A 29 -28.87 -19.38 25.40
N GLN A 30 -29.91 -19.85 26.10
CA GLN A 30 -30.31 -21.26 26.08
C GLN A 30 -30.72 -21.74 24.67
N GLY A 31 -31.51 -20.93 23.95
CA GLY A 31 -31.93 -21.25 22.59
C GLY A 31 -30.77 -21.29 21.59
N GLU A 32 -29.85 -20.32 21.67
CA GLU A 32 -28.67 -20.21 20.82
C GLU A 32 -27.68 -21.35 21.04
N THR A 33 -27.41 -21.71 22.30
CA THR A 33 -26.37 -22.69 22.64
C THR A 33 -26.87 -24.13 22.61
N TYR A 34 -28.13 -24.39 22.99
CA TYR A 34 -28.59 -25.75 23.33
C TYR A 34 -29.80 -26.26 22.56
N GLY A 35 -30.44 -25.41 21.75
CA GLY A 35 -31.66 -25.72 20.99
C GLY A 35 -32.90 -25.91 21.89
N ARG A 36 -34.01 -25.26 21.51
CA ARG A 36 -35.23 -24.97 22.31
C ARG A 36 -35.04 -23.85 23.34
N SER A 37 -35.81 -22.78 23.21
CA SER A 37 -36.07 -21.80 24.26
C SER A 37 -37.41 -22.10 24.91
N THR A 38 -37.45 -22.17 26.23
CA THR A 38 -38.70 -22.06 26.98
C THR A 38 -38.85 -20.61 27.44
N PRO A 39 -39.93 -19.91 27.03
CA PRO A 39 -40.16 -18.50 27.38
C PRO A 39 -40.58 -18.31 28.84
N THR A 40 -40.80 -19.40 29.60
CA THR A 40 -41.09 -19.35 31.02
C THR A 40 -39.89 -18.81 31.82
N LEU A 41 -40.18 -17.94 32.79
CA LEU A 41 -39.23 -17.51 33.82
C LEU A 41 -38.75 -18.74 34.59
N ILE A 42 -37.48 -19.09 34.42
CA ILE A 42 -36.82 -20.14 35.21
C ILE A 42 -35.93 -19.43 36.22
N PRO A 43 -36.21 -19.52 37.53
CA PRO A 43 -35.53 -18.72 38.56
C PRO A 43 -34.02 -18.99 38.61
N ASN A 44 -33.60 -20.20 38.25
CA ASN A 44 -32.22 -20.65 38.38
C ASN A 44 -31.27 -20.16 37.28
N ARG A 45 -31.70 -19.28 36.36
CA ARG A 45 -30.82 -18.74 35.31
C ARG A 45 -29.85 -17.68 35.84
N LYS A 46 -28.70 -17.57 35.16
CA LYS A 46 -27.63 -16.62 35.49
C LYS A 46 -28.04 -15.14 35.37
N GLU A 47 -29.06 -14.83 34.56
CA GLU A 47 -29.62 -13.47 34.45
C GLU A 47 -30.24 -12.94 35.76
N ASN A 48 -30.59 -13.83 36.69
CA ASN A 48 -31.18 -13.48 37.98
C ASN A 48 -30.18 -13.49 39.15
N TRP A 49 -28.90 -13.77 38.89
CA TRP A 49 -27.88 -13.82 39.93
C TRP A 49 -27.63 -12.43 40.51
N SER A 50 -27.47 -12.36 41.84
CA SER A 50 -27.12 -11.12 42.53
C SER A 50 -25.63 -10.78 42.30
N SER A 51 -25.25 -9.53 42.53
CA SER A 51 -23.83 -9.13 42.44
C SER A 51 -22.91 -9.96 43.36
N ALA A 52 -23.42 -10.41 44.52
CA ALA A 52 -22.69 -11.27 45.44
C ALA A 52 -22.48 -12.68 44.87
N ASP A 53 -23.48 -13.26 44.20
CA ASP A 53 -23.35 -14.57 43.54
C ASP A 53 -22.31 -14.53 42.41
N ILE A 54 -22.31 -13.42 41.65
CA ILE A 54 -21.34 -13.18 40.58
C ILE A 54 -19.92 -13.02 41.15
N GLU A 55 -19.76 -12.32 42.28
CA GLU A 55 -18.48 -12.16 42.95
C GLU A 55 -17.92 -13.51 43.45
N VAL A 56 -18.76 -14.33 44.10
CA VAL A 56 -18.37 -15.68 44.54
C VAL A 56 -17.97 -16.55 43.35
N PHE A 57 -18.73 -16.51 42.26
CA PHE A 57 -18.42 -17.23 41.02
C PHE A 57 -17.08 -16.79 40.40
N ASN A 58 -16.83 -15.49 40.31
CA ASN A 58 -15.59 -14.95 39.77
C ASN A 58 -14.39 -15.32 40.64
N ASN A 59 -14.53 -15.28 41.96
CA ASN A 59 -13.45 -15.66 42.89
C ASN A 59 -13.07 -17.13 42.75
N ASP A 60 -14.04 -18.03 42.57
CA ASP A 60 -13.76 -19.45 42.31
C ASP A 60 -12.98 -19.66 40.99
N ILE A 61 -13.37 -18.96 39.91
CA ILE A 61 -12.64 -19.00 38.63
C ILE A 61 -11.21 -18.48 38.81
N LEU A 62 -11.03 -17.37 39.51
CA LEU A 62 -9.70 -16.81 39.78
C LEU A 62 -8.83 -17.78 40.59
N GLU A 63 -9.39 -18.46 41.60
CA GLU A 63 -8.67 -19.48 42.37
C GLU A 63 -8.25 -20.68 41.49
N ARG A 64 -9.10 -21.10 40.55
CA ARG A 64 -8.75 -22.15 39.57
C ARG A 64 -7.61 -21.72 38.66
N ILE A 65 -7.63 -20.48 38.18
CA ILE A 65 -6.57 -19.89 37.35
C ILE A 65 -5.26 -19.85 38.14
N GLU A 66 -5.28 -19.33 39.36
CA GLU A 66 -4.10 -19.25 40.24
C GLU A 66 -3.53 -20.64 40.57
N THR A 67 -4.40 -21.61 40.82
CA THR A 67 -4.00 -23.01 41.08
C THR A 67 -3.34 -23.63 39.86
N ALA A 68 -3.92 -23.42 38.67
CA ALA A 68 -3.35 -23.92 37.42
C ALA A 68 -2.00 -23.27 37.12
N LEU A 69 -1.86 -21.96 37.34
CA LEU A 69 -0.60 -21.23 37.22
C LEU A 69 0.47 -21.79 38.15
N LYS A 70 0.15 -21.94 39.44
CA LYS A 70 1.08 -22.45 40.45
C LYS A 70 1.55 -23.87 40.14
N ASN A 71 0.67 -24.70 39.57
CA ASN A 71 0.96 -26.09 39.24
C ASN A 71 1.59 -26.27 37.84
N GLY A 72 1.62 -25.22 37.02
CA GLY A 72 2.04 -25.29 35.62
C GLY A 72 1.13 -26.18 34.77
N THR A 73 -0.17 -26.21 35.08
CA THR A 73 -1.17 -27.03 34.37
C THR A 73 -2.06 -26.15 33.50
N HIS A 74 -2.68 -26.76 32.49
CA HIS A 74 -3.69 -26.12 31.67
C HIS A 74 -4.96 -25.78 32.49
N CYS A 75 -5.49 -24.58 32.31
CA CYS A 75 -6.75 -24.12 32.89
C CYS A 75 -7.85 -24.14 31.83
N ASP A 76 -8.67 -25.19 31.84
CA ASP A 76 -9.82 -25.32 30.94
C ASP A 76 -11.04 -24.58 31.53
N LEU A 77 -11.41 -23.48 30.88
CA LEU A 77 -12.62 -22.72 31.14
C LEU A 77 -13.54 -22.74 29.92
N SER A 78 -13.40 -23.73 29.03
CA SER A 78 -14.17 -23.78 27.79
C SER A 78 -15.67 -23.84 28.06
N GLY A 79 -16.44 -23.06 27.30
CA GLY A 79 -17.90 -22.99 27.38
C GLY A 79 -18.46 -22.25 28.60
N VAL A 80 -17.62 -21.71 29.48
CA VAL A 80 -18.08 -21.03 30.70
C VAL A 80 -18.90 -19.79 30.36
N VAL A 81 -20.04 -19.62 31.03
CA VAL A 81 -20.95 -18.48 30.87
C VAL A 81 -20.72 -17.47 31.99
N PHE A 82 -20.09 -16.34 31.71
CA PHE A 82 -19.86 -15.26 32.66
C PHE A 82 -21.09 -14.34 32.71
N PRO A 83 -21.80 -14.27 33.86
CA PRO A 83 -23.07 -13.54 33.99
C PRO A 83 -22.91 -12.03 34.17
N GLY A 84 -21.70 -11.56 34.47
CA GLY A 84 -21.38 -10.16 34.77
C GLY A 84 -19.91 -9.86 34.51
N SER A 85 -19.43 -8.73 35.03
CA SER A 85 -18.05 -8.27 34.81
C SER A 85 -17.03 -9.31 35.27
N PHE A 86 -15.95 -9.48 34.52
CA PHE A 86 -14.86 -10.40 34.82
C PHE A 86 -13.52 -9.71 34.52
N SER A 87 -12.56 -9.80 35.42
CA SER A 87 -11.27 -9.13 35.26
C SER A 87 -10.12 -10.02 35.69
N CYS A 88 -9.16 -10.17 34.78
CA CYS A 88 -7.82 -10.72 35.01
C CYS A 88 -6.74 -9.66 34.77
N ALA A 89 -7.08 -8.37 34.88
CA ALA A 89 -6.14 -7.28 34.66
C ALA A 89 -4.90 -7.41 35.55
N ASP A 90 -3.74 -7.07 34.98
CA ASP A 90 -2.41 -7.09 35.60
C ASP A 90 -1.98 -8.45 36.19
N ARG A 91 -2.56 -9.57 35.72
CA ARG A 91 -2.24 -10.92 36.19
C ARG A 91 -1.48 -11.74 35.16
N ALA A 92 -0.57 -12.58 35.63
CA ALA A 92 -0.05 -13.70 34.84
C ALA A 92 -1.09 -14.83 34.80
N LEU A 93 -1.30 -15.40 33.61
CA LEU A 93 -2.25 -16.47 33.34
C LEU A 93 -1.51 -17.71 32.83
N PRO A 94 -1.93 -18.92 33.25
CA PRO A 94 -1.39 -20.17 32.72
C PRO A 94 -1.82 -20.37 31.26
N GLU A 95 -1.44 -21.50 30.67
CA GLU A 95 -2.10 -21.98 29.45
C GLU A 95 -3.60 -22.12 29.73
N ILE A 96 -4.43 -21.31 29.07
CA ILE A 96 -5.84 -21.11 29.43
C ILE A 96 -6.74 -21.19 28.21
N ASP A 97 -7.86 -21.91 28.35
CA ASP A 97 -8.85 -22.05 27.29
C ASP A 97 -10.17 -21.38 27.68
N PHE A 98 -10.49 -20.27 27.01
CA PHE A 98 -11.80 -19.62 27.00
C PHE A 98 -12.59 -19.94 25.73
N SER A 99 -12.27 -21.03 25.01
CA SER A 99 -13.02 -21.42 23.81
C SER A 99 -14.50 -21.60 24.14
N HIS A 100 -15.38 -21.16 23.25
CA HIS A 100 -16.83 -21.23 23.41
C HIS A 100 -17.40 -20.51 24.66
N CYS A 101 -16.59 -19.74 25.40
CA CYS A 101 -17.07 -18.94 26.52
C CYS A 101 -18.09 -17.90 26.09
N ARG A 102 -18.94 -17.48 27.03
CA ARG A 102 -19.91 -16.41 26.82
C ARG A 102 -19.81 -15.37 27.92
N PHE A 103 -19.53 -14.12 27.56
CA PHE A 103 -19.50 -13.00 28.50
C PHE A 103 -20.72 -12.13 28.26
N GLU A 104 -21.73 -12.21 29.14
CA GLU A 104 -23.08 -11.75 28.78
C GLU A 104 -23.41 -10.35 29.30
N ARG A 105 -22.70 -9.83 30.32
CA ARG A 105 -22.91 -8.49 30.91
C ARG A 105 -21.63 -7.94 31.54
N GLY A 106 -21.66 -6.66 31.87
CA GLY A 106 -20.56 -5.99 32.57
C GLY A 106 -19.37 -5.70 31.66
N ASN A 107 -18.19 -5.53 32.24
CA ASN A 107 -16.94 -5.32 31.50
C ASN A 107 -16.06 -6.57 31.59
N VAL A 108 -15.35 -6.87 30.51
CA VAL A 108 -14.32 -7.92 30.51
C VAL A 108 -12.96 -7.27 30.36
N ASP A 109 -12.08 -7.51 31.34
CA ASP A 109 -10.83 -6.77 31.44
C ASP A 109 -9.62 -7.70 31.62
N PHE A 110 -8.79 -7.75 30.58
CA PHE A 110 -7.50 -8.43 30.53
C PHE A 110 -6.34 -7.42 30.39
N SER A 111 -6.58 -6.14 30.71
CA SER A 111 -5.56 -5.10 30.52
C SER A 111 -4.31 -5.40 31.35
N GLY A 112 -3.12 -5.32 30.75
CA GLY A 112 -1.86 -5.64 31.43
C GLY A 112 -1.68 -7.11 31.81
N ALA A 113 -2.61 -8.00 31.45
CA ALA A 113 -2.46 -9.44 31.72
C ALA A 113 -1.34 -10.05 30.88
N GLU A 114 -0.73 -11.13 31.38
CA GLU A 114 0.27 -11.92 30.66
C GLU A 114 -0.28 -13.33 30.39
N PHE A 115 -0.53 -13.64 29.11
CA PHE A 115 -0.95 -14.96 28.66
C PHE A 115 0.26 -15.82 28.29
N SER A 116 0.55 -16.83 29.11
CA SER A 116 1.70 -17.73 28.95
C SER A 116 1.28 -19.14 28.50
N GLY A 117 2.25 -20.04 28.34
CA GLY A 117 2.02 -21.44 27.94
C GLY A 117 2.02 -21.65 26.43
N ASN A 118 1.40 -22.73 25.92
CA ASN A 118 1.38 -22.95 24.48
C ASN A 118 0.28 -22.14 23.78
N THR A 119 -0.90 -22.03 24.39
CA THR A 119 -2.07 -21.39 23.77
C THR A 119 -2.88 -20.60 24.79
N ALA A 120 -3.27 -19.38 24.41
CA ALA A 120 -4.36 -18.63 25.02
C ALA A 120 -5.53 -18.61 24.04
N SER A 121 -6.58 -19.38 24.32
CA SER A 121 -7.68 -19.59 23.38
C SER A 121 -8.92 -18.81 23.79
N PHE A 122 -9.50 -18.08 22.84
CA PHE A 122 -10.80 -17.42 22.86
C PHE A 122 -11.65 -17.88 21.66
N SER A 123 -11.27 -18.99 21.05
CA SER A 123 -11.87 -19.51 19.83
C SER A 123 -13.38 -19.72 20.00
N SER A 124 -14.17 -19.16 19.11
CA SER A 124 -15.64 -19.19 19.15
C SER A 124 -16.27 -18.63 20.44
N ALA A 125 -15.52 -17.86 21.24
CA ALA A 125 -16.07 -17.14 22.38
C ALA A 125 -17.01 -16.02 21.91
N VAL A 126 -18.00 -15.69 22.73
CA VAL A 126 -18.98 -14.64 22.47
C VAL A 126 -18.95 -13.61 23.58
N PHE A 127 -18.52 -12.39 23.26
CA PHE A 127 -18.58 -11.24 24.15
C PHE A 127 -19.85 -10.45 23.83
N SER A 128 -20.85 -10.50 24.71
CA SER A 128 -22.08 -9.69 24.64
C SER A 128 -22.16 -8.72 25.82
N CYS A 129 -20.99 -8.34 26.33
CA CYS A 129 -20.78 -7.44 27.45
C CYS A 129 -20.75 -5.97 26.99
N VAL A 130 -20.55 -5.04 27.92
CA VAL A 130 -20.46 -3.61 27.59
C VAL A 130 -19.15 -3.35 26.84
N ASP A 131 -18.03 -3.79 27.40
CA ASP A 131 -16.68 -3.44 26.95
C ASP A 131 -15.72 -4.62 27.13
N VAL A 132 -14.73 -4.74 26.24
CA VAL A 132 -13.65 -5.73 26.33
C VAL A 132 -12.29 -5.06 26.18
N SER A 133 -11.41 -5.21 27.17
CA SER A 133 -10.05 -4.66 27.12
C SER A 133 -8.98 -5.74 27.19
N PHE A 134 -8.10 -5.72 26.20
CA PHE A 134 -6.78 -6.38 26.11
C PHE A 134 -5.67 -5.33 25.99
N LYS A 135 -5.89 -4.14 26.56
CA LYS A 135 -4.95 -3.04 26.49
C LYS A 135 -3.65 -3.41 27.21
N ASP A 136 -2.50 -3.17 26.58
CA ASP A 136 -1.18 -3.46 27.13
C ASP A 136 -1.02 -4.94 27.58
N THR A 137 -1.84 -5.85 27.04
CA THR A 137 -1.76 -7.30 27.33
C THR A 137 -0.55 -7.90 26.63
N LEU A 138 0.18 -8.76 27.34
CA LEU A 138 1.33 -9.48 26.80
C LEU A 138 0.94 -10.93 26.49
N PHE A 139 1.06 -11.33 25.22
CA PHE A 139 0.90 -12.72 24.80
C PHE A 139 2.27 -13.35 24.61
N THR A 140 2.82 -13.97 25.67
CA THR A 140 4.05 -14.77 25.60
C THR A 140 3.81 -16.23 25.19
N SER A 141 2.53 -16.63 25.10
CA SER A 141 2.14 -17.93 24.56
C SER A 141 2.50 -18.08 23.08
N LYS A 142 2.64 -19.32 22.58
CA LYS A 142 2.93 -19.56 21.16
C LYS A 142 1.78 -19.17 20.24
N ARG A 143 0.54 -19.19 20.75
CA ARG A 143 -0.68 -18.84 19.99
C ARG A 143 -1.70 -18.10 20.86
N ALA A 144 -2.24 -17.02 20.31
CA ALA A 144 -3.41 -16.33 20.83
C ALA A 144 -4.55 -16.51 19.83
N GLU A 145 -5.51 -17.35 20.16
CA GLU A 145 -6.55 -17.79 19.22
C GLU A 145 -7.86 -17.02 19.46
N PHE A 146 -8.23 -16.18 18.51
CA PHE A 146 -9.51 -15.48 18.43
C PHE A 146 -10.32 -15.97 17.21
N TYR A 147 -10.12 -17.23 16.83
CA TYR A 147 -10.78 -17.83 15.66
C TYR A 147 -12.29 -17.83 15.85
N GLU A 148 -13.05 -17.30 14.88
CA GLU A 148 -14.52 -17.21 14.93
C GLU A 148 -15.08 -16.57 16.23
N THR A 149 -14.26 -15.79 16.96
CA THR A 149 -14.71 -15.05 18.14
C THR A 149 -15.67 -13.96 17.72
N VAL A 150 -16.73 -13.74 18.50
CA VAL A 150 -17.74 -12.72 18.21
C VAL A 150 -17.77 -11.69 19.33
N PHE A 151 -17.45 -10.45 19.00
CA PHE A 151 -17.57 -9.29 19.88
C PHE A 151 -18.85 -8.54 19.52
N ARG A 152 -19.82 -8.54 20.43
CA ARG A 152 -21.08 -7.78 20.41
C ARG A 152 -21.13 -6.86 21.63
N CYS A 153 -20.16 -5.97 21.70
CA CYS A 153 -19.98 -5.00 22.78
C CYS A 153 -19.96 -3.57 22.22
N LEU A 154 -19.86 -2.57 23.07
CA LEU A 154 -19.68 -1.19 22.63
C LEU A 154 -18.30 -1.02 22.05
N ASP A 155 -17.24 -1.34 22.79
CA ASP A 155 -15.86 -1.14 22.36
C ASP A 155 -14.95 -2.34 22.68
N VAL A 156 -13.90 -2.52 21.87
CA VAL A 156 -12.84 -3.52 22.07
C VAL A 156 -11.47 -2.87 21.94
N TRP A 157 -10.63 -2.98 22.96
CA TRP A 157 -9.28 -2.41 22.96
C TRP A 157 -8.19 -3.49 23.00
N PHE A 158 -7.30 -3.45 22.03
CA PHE A 158 -6.01 -4.16 21.98
C PHE A 158 -4.85 -3.14 21.90
N ALA A 159 -5.09 -1.89 22.29
CA ALA A 159 -4.08 -0.84 22.23
C ALA A 159 -2.84 -1.24 23.05
N GLY A 160 -1.67 -1.20 22.43
CA GLY A 160 -0.41 -1.63 23.05
C GLY A 160 -0.27 -3.14 23.32
N ALA A 161 -1.22 -3.98 22.86
CA ALA A 161 -1.12 -5.42 23.03
C ALA A 161 0.10 -5.98 22.27
N ASP A 162 0.84 -6.88 22.93
CA ASP A 162 2.09 -7.44 22.42
C ASP A 162 1.92 -8.92 22.05
N PHE A 163 1.93 -9.20 20.74
CA PHE A 163 1.96 -10.54 20.14
C PHE A 163 3.32 -10.82 19.47
N SER A 164 4.40 -10.19 19.91
CA SER A 164 5.69 -10.26 19.20
C SER A 164 6.28 -11.67 19.12
N ASP A 165 6.00 -12.51 20.11
CA ASP A 165 6.43 -13.91 20.19
C ASP A 165 5.27 -14.91 20.00
N CYS A 166 4.13 -14.42 19.51
CA CYS A 166 2.86 -15.14 19.47
C CYS A 166 2.21 -15.12 18.09
N TYR A 167 1.69 -16.26 17.63
CA TYR A 167 0.82 -16.28 16.46
C TYR A 167 -0.59 -15.80 16.83
N ALA A 168 -0.96 -14.60 16.40
CA ALA A 168 -2.25 -13.97 16.67
C ALA A 168 -3.29 -14.35 15.60
N ALA A 169 -4.24 -15.23 15.94
CA ALA A 169 -5.20 -15.80 15.00
C ALA A 169 -6.60 -15.21 15.18
N PHE A 170 -6.94 -14.19 14.41
CA PHE A 170 -8.27 -13.54 14.39
C PHE A 170 -9.18 -14.02 13.26
N SER A 171 -8.81 -15.08 12.55
CA SER A 171 -9.52 -15.47 11.33
C SER A 171 -10.98 -15.82 11.58
N GLY A 172 -11.86 -15.29 10.73
CA GLY A 172 -13.31 -15.43 10.85
C GLY A 172 -13.96 -14.72 12.04
N SER A 173 -13.21 -14.01 12.87
CA SER A 173 -13.80 -13.23 13.98
C SER A 173 -14.70 -12.10 13.48
N ASN A 174 -15.67 -11.72 14.31
CA ASN A 174 -16.64 -10.68 14.00
C ASN A 174 -16.66 -9.64 15.12
N PHE A 175 -16.21 -8.44 14.79
CA PHE A 175 -16.28 -7.25 15.63
C PHE A 175 -17.53 -6.44 15.24
N ASP A 176 -18.61 -6.71 15.95
CA ASP A 176 -19.89 -6.00 15.89
C ASP A 176 -19.97 -5.03 17.09
N CYS A 177 -19.07 -4.07 17.09
CA CYS A 177 -18.87 -3.05 18.12
C CYS A 177 -18.57 -1.70 17.48
N ASN A 178 -18.77 -0.59 18.20
CA ASN A 178 -18.55 0.77 17.69
C ASN A 178 -17.07 1.03 17.41
N HIS A 179 -16.18 0.77 18.37
CA HIS A 179 -14.75 1.00 18.21
C HIS A 179 -13.95 -0.28 18.43
N VAL A 180 -13.01 -0.55 17.51
CA VAL A 180 -12.00 -1.60 17.63
C VAL A 180 -10.63 -0.95 17.53
N ASP A 181 -9.82 -1.06 18.59
CA ASP A 181 -8.56 -0.33 18.67
C ASP A 181 -7.35 -1.24 18.87
N PHE A 182 -6.53 -1.41 17.83
CA PHE A 182 -5.22 -2.06 17.84
C PHE A 182 -4.07 -1.04 17.78
N LEU A 183 -4.29 0.20 18.26
CA LEU A 183 -3.27 1.26 18.28
C LEU A 183 -1.98 0.78 18.93
N GLY A 184 -0.88 0.80 18.19
CA GLY A 184 0.44 0.42 18.71
C GLY A 184 0.61 -1.05 19.04
N ALA A 185 -0.33 -1.93 18.65
CA ALA A 185 -0.20 -3.37 18.87
C ALA A 185 0.96 -3.95 18.02
N SER A 186 1.66 -4.94 18.56
CA SER A 186 2.77 -5.62 17.88
C SER A 186 2.36 -7.02 17.43
N PHE A 187 2.30 -7.26 16.13
CA PHE A 187 1.96 -8.52 15.49
C PHE A 187 3.18 -9.16 14.80
N THR A 188 4.33 -9.19 15.48
CA THR A 188 5.57 -9.69 14.86
C THR A 188 5.77 -11.20 14.99
N GLY A 189 5.00 -11.88 15.84
CA GLY A 189 5.02 -13.35 15.97
C GLY A 189 4.23 -14.09 14.86
N GLY A 190 3.62 -13.32 13.96
CA GLY A 190 2.73 -13.78 12.90
C GLY A 190 1.26 -13.54 13.23
N ASP A 191 0.48 -13.23 12.21
CA ASP A 191 -0.89 -12.77 12.37
C ASP A 191 -1.80 -13.27 11.25
N ASN A 192 -3.08 -13.39 11.57
CA ASN A 192 -4.08 -13.84 10.62
C ASN A 192 -5.43 -13.18 10.92
N PHE A 193 -5.80 -12.23 10.10
CA PHE A 193 -7.09 -11.53 10.07
C PHE A 193 -7.95 -11.98 8.87
N GLN A 194 -7.71 -13.18 8.34
CA GLN A 194 -8.45 -13.66 7.19
C GLN A 194 -9.94 -13.74 7.51
N ARG A 195 -10.77 -13.16 6.64
CA ARG A 195 -12.23 -13.16 6.79
C ARG A 195 -12.74 -12.51 8.08
N THR A 196 -11.89 -11.76 8.79
CA THR A 196 -12.31 -10.96 9.95
C THR A 196 -13.25 -9.85 9.50
N LYS A 197 -14.27 -9.56 10.30
CA LYS A 197 -15.26 -8.51 10.02
C LYS A 197 -15.19 -7.43 11.06
N PHE A 198 -15.12 -6.19 10.61
CA PHE A 198 -15.19 -4.98 11.43
C PHE A 198 -16.40 -4.17 10.98
N SER A 199 -17.48 -4.15 11.76
CA SER A 199 -18.78 -3.58 11.34
C SER A 199 -19.14 -2.28 12.06
N GLY A 200 -18.18 -1.69 12.77
CA GLY A 200 -18.39 -0.59 13.70
C GLY A 200 -18.45 0.80 13.09
N THR A 201 -18.23 1.82 13.91
CA THR A 201 -17.98 3.19 13.44
C THR A 201 -16.51 3.40 13.12
N SER A 202 -15.58 2.77 13.86
CA SER A 202 -14.16 2.90 13.58
C SER A 202 -13.34 1.65 13.91
N THR A 203 -12.28 1.46 13.13
CA THR A 203 -11.25 0.43 13.40
C THR A 203 -9.86 1.02 13.23
N SER A 204 -9.02 0.91 14.24
CA SER A 204 -7.67 1.47 14.26
C SER A 204 -6.62 0.37 14.37
N PHE A 205 -5.65 0.41 13.48
CA PHE A 205 -4.36 -0.28 13.49
C PHE A 205 -3.22 0.75 13.44
N SER A 206 -3.48 2.00 13.84
CA SER A 206 -2.49 3.07 13.77
C SER A 206 -1.25 2.73 14.58
N ASN A 207 -0.06 3.05 14.07
CA ASN A 207 1.23 2.76 14.72
C ASN A 207 1.47 1.26 15.06
N SER A 208 0.70 0.32 14.52
CA SER A 208 0.90 -1.11 14.74
C SER A 208 2.05 -1.67 13.88
N GLN A 209 2.62 -2.79 14.31
CA GLN A 209 3.69 -3.48 13.60
C GLN A 209 3.26 -4.87 13.16
N PHE A 210 3.62 -5.30 11.96
CA PHE A 210 3.30 -6.61 11.40
C PHE A 210 4.56 -7.25 10.77
N THR A 211 4.78 -8.55 10.97
CA THR A 211 5.73 -9.33 10.15
C THR A 211 5.08 -10.04 8.97
N GLY A 212 3.74 -10.10 8.93
CA GLY A 212 2.97 -10.67 7.83
C GLY A 212 1.85 -9.72 7.44
N GLY A 213 0.81 -9.58 8.26
CA GLY A 213 -0.37 -8.81 7.90
C GLY A 213 -1.27 -9.56 6.92
N ASP A 214 -1.86 -10.69 7.32
CA ASP A 214 -2.82 -11.41 6.47
C ASP A 214 -4.27 -10.95 6.71
N PHE A 215 -4.70 -9.97 5.93
CA PHE A 215 -6.06 -9.43 5.90
C PHE A 215 -6.86 -9.95 4.69
N SER A 216 -6.49 -11.11 4.13
CA SER A 216 -7.18 -11.64 2.95
C SER A 216 -8.66 -11.89 3.24
N LEU A 217 -9.54 -11.43 2.35
CA LEU A 217 -11.00 -11.55 2.49
C LEU A 217 -11.58 -10.86 3.75
N ALA A 218 -10.81 -10.04 4.48
CA ALA A 218 -11.31 -9.26 5.60
C ALA A 218 -12.36 -8.24 5.12
N GLU A 219 -13.33 -7.92 5.97
CA GLU A 219 -14.37 -6.93 5.70
C GLU A 219 -14.20 -5.74 6.67
N PHE A 220 -13.59 -4.66 6.18
CA PHE A 220 -13.53 -3.37 6.85
C PHE A 220 -14.81 -2.58 6.52
N GLY A 221 -15.85 -2.88 7.28
CA GLY A 221 -17.17 -2.25 7.22
C GLY A 221 -17.29 -0.94 8.00
N SER A 222 -16.33 -0.67 8.90
CA SER A 222 -16.33 0.54 9.72
C SER A 222 -16.29 1.82 8.89
N ASP A 223 -17.02 2.86 9.30
CA ASP A 223 -17.03 4.16 8.60
C ASP A 223 -15.60 4.70 8.38
N GLU A 224 -14.76 4.55 9.40
CA GLU A 224 -13.35 4.93 9.34
C GLU A 224 -12.43 3.75 9.69
N THR A 225 -11.43 3.49 8.85
CA THR A 225 -10.40 2.48 9.11
C THR A 225 -9.02 3.11 9.03
N TYR A 226 -8.21 2.94 10.07
CA TYR A 226 -6.90 3.57 10.19
C TYR A 226 -5.78 2.52 10.23
N PHE A 227 -4.80 2.69 9.35
CA PHE A 227 -3.50 2.01 9.30
C PHE A 227 -2.38 3.06 9.24
N ASP A 228 -2.65 4.29 9.68
CA ASP A 228 -1.68 5.37 9.57
C ASP A 228 -0.50 5.12 10.50
N ARG A 229 0.72 5.30 9.97
CA ARG A 229 1.98 4.92 10.64
C ARG A 229 2.10 3.42 10.97
N ALA A 230 1.30 2.54 10.38
CA ALA A 230 1.51 1.10 10.51
C ALA A 230 2.77 0.65 9.76
N GLU A 231 3.50 -0.31 10.32
CA GLU A 231 4.73 -0.84 9.74
C GLU A 231 4.59 -2.33 9.43
N PHE A 232 4.74 -2.69 8.15
CA PHE A 232 4.77 -4.07 7.66
C PHE A 232 6.22 -4.43 7.36
N LEU A 233 6.86 -5.06 8.34
CA LEU A 233 8.32 -5.20 8.44
C LEU A 233 8.89 -6.34 7.59
N ASP A 234 8.17 -7.46 7.50
CA ASP A 234 8.62 -8.66 6.78
C ASP A 234 7.45 -9.39 6.08
N GLY A 235 7.65 -10.65 5.67
CA GLY A 235 6.62 -11.56 5.19
C GLY A 235 5.95 -11.11 3.90
N TYR A 236 4.67 -11.47 3.75
CA TYR A 236 3.85 -11.14 2.58
C TYR A 236 2.53 -10.49 3.01
N PRO A 237 2.54 -9.18 3.35
CA PRO A 237 1.31 -8.46 3.65
C PRO A 237 0.31 -8.57 2.52
N THR A 238 -0.91 -8.94 2.88
CA THR A 238 -1.96 -9.20 1.91
C THR A 238 -3.29 -8.66 2.40
N PHE A 239 -3.89 -7.86 1.54
CA PHE A 239 -5.26 -7.38 1.58
C PHE A 239 -6.03 -7.95 0.38
N GLU A 240 -5.64 -9.14 -0.08
CA GLU A 240 -6.25 -9.75 -1.26
C GLU A 240 -7.73 -10.04 -1.03
N ASN A 241 -8.57 -9.54 -1.94
CA ASN A 241 -10.03 -9.62 -1.82
C ASN A 241 -10.59 -9.02 -0.52
N ALA A 242 -9.80 -8.27 0.25
CA ALA A 242 -10.30 -7.49 1.38
C ALA A 242 -11.29 -6.44 0.87
N LYS A 243 -12.34 -6.20 1.65
CA LYS A 243 -13.39 -5.24 1.36
C LYS A 243 -13.22 -4.03 2.26
N PHE A 244 -13.24 -2.85 1.66
CA PHE A 244 -13.14 -1.59 2.37
C PHE A 244 -14.41 -0.79 2.05
N PHE A 245 -15.47 -1.04 2.83
CA PHE A 245 -16.78 -0.41 2.66
C PHE A 245 -16.90 0.92 3.38
N GLY A 246 -15.99 1.18 4.34
CA GLY A 246 -15.92 2.43 5.07
C GLY A 246 -15.84 3.66 4.17
N HIS A 247 -16.34 4.77 4.70
CA HIS A 247 -16.22 6.08 4.07
C HIS A 247 -14.77 6.49 3.86
N LYS A 248 -13.87 6.15 4.81
CA LYS A 248 -12.46 6.52 4.77
C LYS A 248 -11.56 5.39 5.25
N VAL A 249 -10.49 5.13 4.49
CA VAL A 249 -9.42 4.21 4.85
C VAL A 249 -8.06 4.89 4.71
N ASP A 250 -7.32 4.97 5.82
CA ASP A 250 -6.11 5.77 5.94
C ASP A 250 -4.87 4.92 6.19
N PHE A 251 -4.01 4.79 5.19
CA PHE A 251 -2.67 4.20 5.24
C PHE A 251 -1.57 5.27 5.24
N SER A 252 -1.85 6.52 5.62
CA SER A 252 -0.86 7.58 5.54
C SER A 252 0.34 7.33 6.45
N ASN A 253 1.53 7.67 5.98
CA ASN A 253 2.80 7.45 6.68
C ASN A 253 3.09 5.98 7.02
N SER A 254 2.40 5.02 6.40
CA SER A 254 2.69 3.60 6.61
C SER A 254 3.94 3.15 5.85
N ALA A 255 4.58 2.08 6.32
CA ALA A 255 5.74 1.49 5.69
C ALA A 255 5.47 0.03 5.31
N PHE A 256 5.64 -0.31 4.03
CA PHE A 256 5.60 -1.67 3.53
C PHE A 256 7.00 -2.07 3.09
N CYS A 257 7.73 -2.79 3.95
CA CYS A 257 9.12 -3.18 3.74
C CYS A 257 9.27 -4.34 2.73
N THR A 258 8.21 -5.12 2.54
CA THR A 258 8.17 -6.31 1.67
C THR A 258 7.13 -6.19 0.55
N THR A 259 6.88 -7.30 -0.16
CA THR A 259 5.89 -7.33 -1.25
C THR A 259 4.49 -7.35 -0.65
N VAL A 260 3.65 -6.39 -1.05
CA VAL A 260 2.27 -6.28 -0.58
C VAL A 260 1.27 -6.43 -1.72
N SER A 261 0.19 -7.17 -1.47
CA SER A 261 -0.90 -7.35 -2.43
C SER A 261 -2.21 -6.77 -1.90
N PHE A 262 -2.75 -5.79 -2.60
CA PHE A 262 -4.12 -5.29 -2.48
C PHE A 262 -4.99 -5.83 -3.61
N ALA A 263 -4.57 -6.87 -4.33
CA ALA A 263 -5.27 -7.32 -5.53
C ALA A 263 -6.67 -7.90 -5.23
N ALA A 264 -7.50 -7.96 -6.26
CA ALA A 264 -8.73 -8.75 -6.26
C ALA A 264 -8.64 -9.88 -7.28
N SER A 265 -9.32 -10.98 -6.99
CA SER A 265 -9.49 -12.08 -7.95
C SER A 265 -10.34 -11.60 -9.14
N PRO A 266 -10.00 -11.98 -10.38
CA PRO A 266 -10.79 -11.60 -11.56
C PRO A 266 -12.23 -12.15 -11.44
N ARG A 267 -13.23 -11.28 -11.29
CA ARG A 267 -14.65 -11.66 -11.18
C ARG A 267 -15.51 -11.00 -12.26
N LYS A 268 -16.75 -11.50 -12.43
CA LYS A 268 -17.74 -10.90 -13.34
C LYS A 268 -18.13 -9.51 -12.83
N LYS A 269 -18.42 -8.59 -13.76
CA LYS A 269 -18.60 -7.14 -13.48
C LYS A 269 -19.63 -6.79 -12.37
N ALA A 270 -20.62 -7.64 -12.15
CA ALA A 270 -21.64 -7.44 -11.10
C ALA A 270 -21.09 -7.60 -9.66
N ASP A 271 -20.07 -8.45 -9.45
CA ASP A 271 -19.47 -8.71 -8.13
C ASP A 271 -18.40 -7.68 -7.78
N ILE A 272 -17.96 -6.87 -8.75
CA ILE A 272 -16.81 -5.96 -8.60
C ILE A 272 -17.12 -4.83 -7.61
N ARG A 273 -18.38 -4.42 -7.47
CA ARG A 273 -18.77 -3.38 -6.49
C ARG A 273 -18.56 -3.84 -5.04
N GLU A 274 -18.64 -5.14 -4.76
CA GLU A 274 -18.39 -5.66 -3.41
C GLU A 274 -16.91 -5.66 -3.02
N LEU A 275 -16.01 -5.58 -4.01
CA LEU A 275 -14.55 -5.59 -3.81
C LEU A 275 -13.91 -4.23 -4.14
N ALA A 276 -14.75 -3.21 -4.33
CA ALA A 276 -14.30 -1.86 -4.61
C ALA A 276 -13.69 -1.22 -3.36
N PHE A 277 -12.80 -0.26 -3.60
CA PHE A 277 -12.29 0.60 -2.56
C PHE A 277 -13.14 1.87 -2.46
N GLY A 278 -13.48 2.24 -1.22
CA GLY A 278 -13.95 3.58 -0.85
C GLY A 278 -12.85 4.63 -0.94
N GLU A 279 -12.91 5.67 -0.11
CA GLU A 279 -11.86 6.68 -0.07
C GLU A 279 -10.59 6.11 0.54
N LEU A 280 -9.45 6.24 -0.16
CA LEU A 280 -8.17 5.69 0.26
C LEU A 280 -7.09 6.77 0.37
N ASN A 281 -6.36 6.77 1.47
CA ASN A 281 -5.25 7.69 1.69
C ASN A 281 -3.94 6.92 1.91
N PHE A 282 -2.97 7.05 1.00
CA PHE A 282 -1.61 6.51 1.11
C PHE A 282 -0.56 7.63 1.22
N ASN A 283 -0.96 8.83 1.66
CA ASN A 283 -0.05 9.97 1.68
C ASN A 283 1.18 9.70 2.56
N ASN A 284 2.38 10.04 2.05
CA ASN A 284 3.66 9.75 2.69
C ASN A 284 3.94 8.26 3.00
N ALA A 285 3.14 7.32 2.49
CA ALA A 285 3.43 5.89 2.64
C ALA A 285 4.66 5.49 1.83
N ASN A 286 5.35 4.43 2.22
CA ASN A 286 6.52 3.92 1.51
C ASN A 286 6.36 2.44 1.17
N PHE A 287 6.32 2.12 -0.12
CA PHE A 287 6.37 0.76 -0.64
C PHE A 287 7.82 0.43 -1.03
N ALA A 288 8.53 -0.29 -0.17
CA ALA A 288 9.94 -0.63 -0.36
C ALA A 288 10.15 -1.79 -1.36
N SER A 289 9.10 -2.53 -1.71
CA SER A 289 9.14 -3.60 -2.70
C SER A 289 7.94 -3.52 -3.67
N ARG A 290 7.51 -4.65 -4.23
CA ARG A 290 6.38 -4.74 -5.17
C ARG A 290 5.05 -4.48 -4.45
N VAL A 291 4.20 -3.66 -5.06
CA VAL A 291 2.81 -3.46 -4.65
C VAL A 291 1.87 -3.73 -5.82
N SER A 292 0.81 -4.49 -5.59
CA SER A 292 -0.23 -4.78 -6.58
C SER A 292 -1.61 -4.34 -6.11
N PHE A 293 -2.29 -3.56 -6.95
CA PHE A 293 -3.71 -3.20 -6.81
C PHE A 293 -4.56 -3.89 -7.89
N SER A 294 -4.04 -4.95 -8.52
CA SER A 294 -4.63 -5.52 -9.73
C SER A 294 -6.10 -5.93 -9.56
N ASN A 295 -6.90 -5.70 -10.61
CA ASN A 295 -8.33 -5.97 -10.71
C ASN A 295 -9.21 -5.22 -9.68
N ARG A 296 -8.75 -4.09 -9.15
CA ARG A 296 -9.53 -3.26 -8.21
C ARG A 296 -10.28 -2.15 -8.90
N VAL A 297 -11.40 -1.75 -8.29
CA VAL A 297 -12.18 -0.58 -8.70
C VAL A 297 -12.14 0.44 -7.59
N PHE A 298 -11.64 1.63 -7.90
CA PHE A 298 -11.56 2.76 -7.00
C PHE A 298 -12.81 3.61 -7.22
N LEU A 299 -13.79 3.54 -6.31
CA LEU A 299 -15.06 4.25 -6.47
C LEU A 299 -15.02 5.70 -5.99
N ALA A 300 -14.08 6.03 -5.09
CA ALA A 300 -13.93 7.35 -4.51
C ALA A 300 -12.49 7.87 -4.65
N ALA A 301 -12.22 9.04 -4.08
CA ALA A 301 -10.90 9.66 -4.14
C ALA A 301 -9.81 8.75 -3.56
N THR A 302 -8.64 8.75 -4.20
CA THR A 302 -7.48 8.00 -3.72
C THR A 302 -6.25 8.87 -3.81
N SER A 303 -5.49 8.99 -2.73
CA SER A 303 -4.34 9.90 -2.67
C SER A 303 -3.04 9.15 -2.39
N PHE A 304 -2.09 9.23 -3.32
CA PHE A 304 -0.72 8.74 -3.18
C PHE A 304 0.29 9.90 -3.10
N LYS A 305 -0.08 11.04 -2.50
CA LYS A 305 0.81 12.22 -2.43
C LYS A 305 2.02 11.90 -1.56
N ASN A 306 3.21 12.22 -2.05
CA ASN A 306 4.48 11.91 -1.40
C ASN A 306 4.69 10.41 -1.09
N THR A 307 3.92 9.52 -1.71
CA THR A 307 4.14 8.08 -1.56
C THR A 307 5.43 7.69 -2.28
N GLY A 308 6.26 6.85 -1.65
CA GLY A 308 7.45 6.27 -2.26
C GLY A 308 7.14 4.91 -2.89
N PHE A 309 7.52 4.73 -4.16
CA PHE A 309 7.43 3.45 -4.86
C PHE A 309 8.83 2.97 -5.23
N ALA A 310 9.34 2.00 -4.47
CA ALA A 310 10.62 1.38 -4.79
C ALA A 310 10.54 0.57 -6.08
N ARG A 311 9.40 -0.09 -6.36
CA ARG A 311 9.08 -0.73 -7.65
C ARG A 311 7.83 -0.10 -8.27
N ALA A 312 7.70 -0.19 -9.59
CA ALA A 312 6.52 0.36 -10.26
C ALA A 312 5.25 -0.35 -9.76
N PRO A 313 4.23 0.40 -9.32
CA PRO A 313 3.02 -0.18 -8.76
C PRO A 313 2.14 -0.79 -9.85
N GLU A 314 1.54 -1.94 -9.57
CA GLU A 314 0.75 -2.69 -10.55
C GLU A 314 -0.74 -2.37 -10.43
N PHE A 315 -1.29 -1.72 -11.47
CA PHE A 315 -2.71 -1.37 -11.57
C PHE A 315 -3.40 -2.12 -12.73
N HIS A 316 -2.97 -3.35 -13.02
CA HIS A 316 -3.53 -4.13 -14.13
C HIS A 316 -5.01 -4.44 -13.90
N GLY A 317 -5.86 -4.17 -14.90
CA GLY A 317 -7.30 -4.42 -14.80
C GLY A 317 -8.05 -3.49 -13.83
N CYS A 318 -7.45 -2.35 -13.44
CA CYS A 318 -8.11 -1.41 -12.52
C CYS A 318 -9.03 -0.42 -13.23
N GLU A 319 -10.08 0.01 -12.55
CA GLU A 319 -10.86 1.22 -12.89
C GLU A 319 -10.56 2.29 -11.84
N LEU A 320 -9.87 3.36 -12.25
CA LEU A 320 -9.45 4.45 -11.35
C LEU A 320 -10.50 5.55 -11.28
N HIS A 321 -10.70 6.13 -10.10
CA HIS A 321 -11.52 7.33 -9.91
C HIS A 321 -10.81 8.57 -10.49
N GLN A 322 -11.55 9.59 -10.92
CA GLN A 322 -10.99 10.83 -11.48
C GLN A 322 -10.16 11.61 -10.47
N ASN A 323 -10.55 11.55 -9.19
CA ASN A 323 -9.80 12.17 -8.08
C ASN A 323 -8.74 11.20 -7.51
N THR A 324 -7.95 10.57 -8.38
CA THR A 324 -6.80 9.73 -7.98
C THR A 324 -5.52 10.53 -8.14
N ALA A 325 -4.88 10.91 -7.04
CA ALA A 325 -3.66 11.71 -7.05
C ALA A 325 -2.41 10.82 -6.96
N PHE A 326 -1.47 10.97 -7.88
CA PHE A 326 -0.18 10.27 -7.88
C PHE A 326 0.95 11.18 -7.38
N PRO A 327 2.06 10.60 -6.87
CA PRO A 327 3.22 11.39 -6.47
C PRO A 327 4.01 11.89 -7.69
N SER A 328 4.96 12.78 -7.44
CA SER A 328 5.88 13.26 -8.48
C SER A 328 6.77 12.14 -9.04
N ILE A 329 7.34 12.35 -10.23
CA ILE A 329 8.19 11.37 -10.92
C ILE A 329 9.36 10.83 -10.06
N GLY A 330 9.89 11.64 -9.13
CA GLY A 330 11.01 11.25 -8.25
C GLY A 330 10.65 10.18 -7.22
N SER A 331 9.36 9.95 -6.96
CA SER A 331 8.89 8.91 -6.06
C SER A 331 8.97 7.50 -6.66
N PHE A 332 9.08 7.38 -7.98
CA PHE A 332 9.16 6.10 -8.70
C PHE A 332 10.63 5.73 -8.93
N ARG A 333 11.22 4.96 -8.01
CA ARG A 333 12.67 4.75 -7.95
C ARG A 333 13.17 3.69 -8.95
N ASP A 334 12.46 2.57 -9.08
CA ASP A 334 12.84 1.50 -10.01
C ASP A 334 12.08 1.62 -11.33
N THR A 335 12.86 1.57 -12.40
CA THR A 335 12.39 1.56 -13.79
C THR A 335 12.99 0.39 -14.57
N SER A 336 13.79 -0.47 -13.94
CA SER A 336 14.64 -1.46 -14.60
C SER A 336 14.14 -2.90 -14.45
N TYR A 337 13.17 -3.16 -13.56
CA TYR A 337 12.64 -4.52 -13.43
C TYR A 337 11.80 -4.92 -14.64
N LYS A 338 11.87 -6.22 -14.97
CA LYS A 338 11.11 -6.84 -16.05
C LYS A 338 9.60 -6.74 -15.78
N GLY A 339 8.92 -5.83 -16.47
CA GLY A 339 7.49 -5.56 -16.29
C GLY A 339 7.16 -4.10 -15.95
N ALA A 340 8.16 -3.29 -15.57
CA ALA A 340 7.97 -1.87 -15.25
C ALA A 340 7.29 -1.10 -16.39
N ALA A 341 7.75 -1.31 -17.62
CA ALA A 341 7.17 -0.68 -18.80
C ALA A 341 5.67 -1.01 -18.97
N THR A 342 5.25 -2.22 -18.63
CA THR A 342 3.85 -2.65 -18.71
C THR A 342 3.00 -2.02 -17.60
N ALA A 343 3.55 -1.92 -16.38
CA ALA A 343 2.90 -1.25 -15.26
C ALA A 343 2.66 0.24 -15.57
N TYR A 344 3.72 0.96 -15.97
CA TYR A 344 3.60 2.38 -16.34
C TYR A 344 2.73 2.61 -17.57
N ARG A 345 2.76 1.71 -18.57
CA ARG A 345 1.83 1.77 -19.71
C ARG A 345 0.38 1.67 -19.25
N THR A 346 0.08 0.81 -18.28
CA THR A 346 -1.29 0.65 -17.76
C THR A 346 -1.77 1.95 -17.11
N LEU A 347 -0.94 2.54 -16.25
CA LEU A 347 -1.24 3.83 -15.62
C LEU A 347 -1.39 4.95 -16.66
N ARG A 348 -0.48 5.04 -17.64
CA ARG A 348 -0.59 6.02 -18.73
C ARG A 348 -1.92 5.90 -19.48
N LEU A 349 -2.35 4.68 -19.82
CA LEU A 349 -3.61 4.47 -20.53
C LEU A 349 -4.82 4.88 -19.67
N ALA A 350 -4.78 4.62 -18.36
CA ALA A 350 -5.81 5.07 -17.43
C ALA A 350 -5.87 6.60 -17.32
N MET A 351 -4.72 7.28 -17.18
CA MET A 351 -4.66 8.74 -17.11
C MET A 351 -5.12 9.40 -18.42
N LYS A 352 -4.76 8.81 -19.56
CA LYS A 352 -5.24 9.26 -20.87
C LYS A 352 -6.77 9.20 -20.98
N GLN A 353 -7.40 8.15 -20.44
CA GLN A 353 -8.86 8.01 -20.45
C GLN A 353 -9.56 9.10 -19.63
N GLN A 354 -8.90 9.60 -18.58
CA GLN A 354 -9.41 10.66 -17.71
C GLN A 354 -9.00 12.07 -18.18
N GLU A 355 -8.31 12.20 -19.32
CA GLU A 355 -7.72 13.47 -19.79
C GLU A 355 -6.75 14.13 -18.79
N ALA A 356 -6.17 13.33 -17.89
CA ALA A 356 -5.16 13.75 -16.92
C ALA A 356 -3.79 13.89 -17.61
N HIS A 357 -3.62 15.00 -18.33
CA HIS A 357 -2.49 15.20 -19.24
C HIS A 357 -1.12 15.27 -18.55
N GLU A 358 -1.04 15.77 -17.31
CA GLU A 358 0.21 15.86 -16.55
C GLU A 358 0.69 14.47 -16.08
N GLU A 359 -0.24 13.65 -15.58
CA GLU A 359 0.03 12.29 -15.12
C GLU A 359 0.26 11.35 -16.29
N GLU A 360 -0.53 11.44 -17.38
CA GLU A 360 -0.26 10.74 -18.64
C GLU A 360 1.17 11.03 -19.11
N ALA A 361 1.59 12.28 -18.98
CA ALA A 361 2.89 12.72 -19.39
C ALA A 361 4.03 12.12 -18.58
N MET A 362 3.87 12.11 -17.27
CA MET A 362 4.79 11.51 -16.32
C MET A 362 4.92 9.99 -16.57
N PHE A 363 3.80 9.27 -16.68
CA PHE A 363 3.82 7.82 -16.90
C PHE A 363 4.36 7.43 -18.27
N TRP A 364 4.18 8.28 -19.30
CA TRP A 364 4.87 8.07 -20.57
C TRP A 364 6.38 8.17 -20.44
N ALA A 365 6.89 9.16 -19.70
CA ALA A 365 8.33 9.28 -19.47
C ALA A 365 8.87 8.04 -18.73
N LEU A 366 8.18 7.59 -17.68
CA LEU A 366 8.53 6.37 -16.94
C LEU A 366 8.49 5.12 -17.83
N GLU A 367 7.46 4.95 -18.66
CA GLU A 367 7.36 3.86 -19.64
C GLU A 367 8.56 3.85 -20.61
N GLN A 368 8.99 5.02 -21.10
CA GLN A 368 10.13 5.13 -22.02
C GLN A 368 11.47 4.89 -21.35
N ILE A 369 11.65 5.36 -20.10
CA ILE A 369 12.83 5.05 -19.29
C ILE A 369 12.93 3.53 -19.10
N SER A 370 11.83 2.88 -18.73
CA SER A 370 11.80 1.44 -18.54
C SER A 370 12.12 0.66 -19.81
N LYS A 371 11.49 1.01 -20.94
CA LYS A 371 11.81 0.38 -22.24
C LYS A 371 13.27 0.54 -22.62
N ARG A 372 13.89 1.68 -22.32
CA ARG A 372 15.32 1.91 -22.58
C ARG A 372 16.18 1.02 -21.69
N ASN A 373 15.84 0.86 -20.42
CA ASN A 373 16.57 0.02 -19.49
C ASN A 373 16.43 -1.47 -19.82
N ASP A 374 15.29 -1.88 -20.38
CA ASP A 374 15.06 -3.24 -20.89
C ASP A 374 15.88 -3.59 -22.15
N LEU A 375 16.45 -2.59 -22.85
CA LEU A 375 17.29 -2.83 -24.03
C LEU A 375 18.65 -3.41 -23.60
N GLU A 376 18.80 -4.73 -23.73
CA GLU A 376 20.09 -5.40 -23.58
C GLU A 376 21.04 -4.92 -24.69
N CYS A 377 22.07 -4.17 -24.30
CA CYS A 377 23.11 -3.66 -25.21
C CYS A 377 24.37 -4.55 -25.25
N ASN A 378 24.31 -5.75 -24.66
CA ASN A 378 25.44 -6.70 -24.65
C ASN A 378 25.45 -7.57 -25.92
N PRO A 379 26.46 -7.43 -26.80
CA PRO A 379 26.50 -8.08 -28.12
C PRO A 379 26.90 -9.57 -28.09
N LEU A 380 27.29 -10.11 -26.93
CA LEU A 380 27.87 -11.45 -26.83
C LEU A 380 26.85 -12.61 -26.84
N ASN A 381 25.55 -12.34 -26.57
CA ASN A 381 24.56 -13.41 -26.37
C ASN A 381 23.55 -13.59 -27.51
N ASN A 382 23.37 -12.62 -28.42
CA ASN A 382 22.36 -12.73 -29.48
C ASN A 382 22.55 -11.73 -30.63
N TRP A 383 22.69 -12.20 -31.88
CA TRP A 383 22.76 -11.33 -33.07
C TRP A 383 21.52 -10.44 -33.26
N LYS A 384 20.36 -10.82 -32.71
CA LYS A 384 19.16 -9.96 -32.72
C LYS A 384 19.33 -8.66 -31.93
N ASN A 385 20.25 -8.62 -30.95
CA ASN A 385 20.50 -7.46 -30.10
C ASN A 385 21.61 -6.55 -30.64
N LEU A 386 22.24 -6.91 -31.77
CA LEU A 386 23.41 -6.22 -32.33
C LEU A 386 23.13 -4.76 -32.71
N PHE A 387 21.86 -4.42 -32.99
CA PHE A 387 21.41 -3.07 -33.33
C PHE A 387 20.64 -2.36 -32.21
N ASN A 388 20.50 -2.95 -31.02
CA ASN A 388 19.76 -2.34 -29.89
C ASN A 388 20.39 -1.03 -29.38
N TRP A 389 21.67 -0.80 -29.68
CA TRP A 389 22.34 0.47 -29.38
C TRP A 389 21.70 1.67 -30.11
N ILE A 390 21.07 1.45 -31.27
CA ILE A 390 20.39 2.50 -32.04
C ILE A 390 19.14 3.00 -31.29
N PRO A 391 18.11 2.19 -31.00
CA PRO A 391 16.95 2.64 -30.23
C PRO A 391 17.33 3.11 -28.83
N TRP A 392 18.34 2.49 -28.20
CA TRP A 392 18.86 2.95 -26.93
C TRP A 392 19.43 4.37 -27.02
N SER A 393 20.29 4.64 -28.02
CA SER A 393 20.92 5.96 -28.19
C SER A 393 19.91 7.04 -28.56
N LEU A 394 18.93 6.73 -29.41
CA LEU A 394 17.82 7.64 -29.72
C LEU A 394 17.01 7.99 -28.47
N SER A 395 16.69 7.00 -27.64
CA SER A 395 15.98 7.21 -26.37
C SER A 395 16.82 8.02 -25.38
N ALA A 396 18.13 7.75 -25.30
CA ALA A 396 19.05 8.50 -24.45
C ALA A 396 19.17 9.97 -24.86
N VAL A 397 19.29 10.26 -26.17
CA VAL A 397 19.29 11.62 -26.71
C VAL A 397 17.97 12.32 -26.42
N TYR A 398 16.84 11.64 -26.58
CA TYR A 398 15.52 12.20 -26.25
C TYR A 398 15.38 12.53 -24.75
N ALA A 399 15.91 11.67 -23.87
CA ALA A 399 15.98 11.92 -22.43
C ALA A 399 16.84 13.14 -22.09
N LEU A 400 18.03 13.24 -22.69
CA LEU A 400 18.96 14.34 -22.47
C LEU A 400 18.37 15.68 -22.92
N LEU A 401 17.80 15.73 -24.12
CA LEU A 401 17.34 16.97 -24.74
C LEU A 401 15.97 17.43 -24.24
N SER A 402 15.11 16.54 -23.74
CA SER A 402 13.72 16.92 -23.41
C SER A 402 13.17 16.33 -22.11
N ASN A 403 13.91 15.45 -21.44
CA ASN A 403 13.39 14.62 -20.34
C ASN A 403 12.12 13.86 -20.74
N TYR A 404 12.15 13.20 -21.90
CA TYR A 404 10.98 12.56 -22.51
C TYR A 404 9.78 13.50 -22.69
N GLY A 405 10.06 14.77 -22.99
CA GLY A 405 9.09 15.84 -23.20
C GLY A 405 8.54 16.50 -21.93
N LEU A 406 9.08 16.18 -20.74
CA LEU A 406 8.68 16.83 -19.49
C LEU A 406 9.32 18.21 -19.29
N SER A 407 10.42 18.51 -19.99
CA SER A 407 11.14 19.77 -19.84
C SER A 407 11.07 20.63 -21.10
N ILE A 408 10.67 21.90 -20.94
CA ILE A 408 10.76 22.94 -21.99
C ILE A 408 12.13 23.60 -21.99
N ASN A 409 12.76 23.71 -20.82
CA ASN A 409 14.03 24.42 -20.69
C ASN A 409 15.18 23.66 -21.34
N ARG A 410 15.19 22.32 -21.28
CA ARG A 410 16.24 21.50 -21.92
C ARG A 410 16.35 21.71 -23.44
N PRO A 411 15.28 21.60 -24.24
CA PRO A 411 15.39 21.82 -25.68
C PRO A 411 15.67 23.29 -26.01
N LEU A 412 15.15 24.24 -25.22
CA LEU A 412 15.44 25.68 -25.40
C LEU A 412 16.92 26.01 -25.18
N VAL A 413 17.49 25.53 -24.07
CA VAL A 413 18.91 25.72 -23.76
C VAL A 413 19.78 25.00 -24.78
N ALA A 414 19.45 23.75 -25.14
CA ALA A 414 20.17 23.01 -26.17
C ALA A 414 20.15 23.76 -27.52
N LEU A 415 19.00 24.29 -27.94
CA LEU A 415 18.88 25.10 -29.16
C LEU A 415 19.71 26.38 -29.07
N THR A 416 19.68 27.07 -27.92
CA THR A 416 20.45 28.31 -27.72
C THR A 416 21.96 28.05 -27.77
N VAL A 417 22.43 27.02 -27.05
CA VAL A 417 23.85 26.60 -27.07
C VAL A 417 24.26 26.12 -28.46
N TRP A 418 23.36 25.42 -29.17
CA TRP A 418 23.61 24.97 -30.53
C TRP A 418 23.78 26.13 -31.50
N LEU A 419 22.86 27.09 -31.51
CA LEU A 419 22.83 28.24 -32.42
C LEU A 419 23.93 29.27 -32.16
N PHE A 420 24.19 29.60 -30.89
CA PHE A 420 25.07 30.71 -30.52
C PHE A 420 26.44 30.26 -29.99
N GLY A 421 26.62 28.97 -29.72
CA GLY A 421 27.86 28.43 -29.16
C GLY A 421 28.51 27.41 -30.08
N ALA A 422 27.95 26.20 -30.15
CA ALA A 422 28.58 25.05 -30.77
C ALA A 422 28.86 25.25 -32.26
N THR A 423 27.88 25.73 -33.03
CA THR A 423 28.01 25.84 -34.49
C THR A 423 28.92 26.99 -34.93
N PRO A 424 28.86 28.23 -34.37
CA PRO A 424 29.83 29.28 -34.71
C PRO A 424 31.27 28.92 -34.33
N ILE A 425 31.47 28.26 -33.18
CA ILE A 425 32.81 27.81 -32.75
C ILE A 425 33.35 26.76 -33.71
N PHE A 426 32.52 25.80 -34.14
CA PHE A 426 32.93 24.78 -35.09
C PHE A 426 33.34 25.39 -36.43
N TYR A 427 32.53 26.31 -36.98
CA TYR A 427 32.87 27.01 -38.23
C TYR A 427 34.13 27.87 -38.09
N PHE A 428 34.34 28.51 -36.94
CA PHE A 428 35.59 29.20 -36.64
C PHE A 428 36.79 28.25 -36.64
N CYS A 429 36.66 27.05 -36.08
CA CYS A 429 37.71 26.04 -36.06
C CYS A 429 38.11 25.55 -37.46
N LEU A 430 37.15 25.44 -38.39
CA LEU A 430 37.39 25.04 -39.78
C LEU A 430 38.16 26.08 -40.61
N ARG A 431 38.19 27.33 -40.17
CA ARG A 431 38.93 28.40 -40.84
C ARG A 431 40.44 28.11 -40.81
N SER A 432 41.14 28.40 -41.91
CA SER A 432 42.59 28.18 -41.98
C SER A 432 43.33 29.07 -40.98
N ASN A 433 44.52 28.66 -40.52
CA ASN A 433 45.32 29.49 -39.59
C ASN A 433 45.65 30.87 -40.19
N VAL A 434 45.85 30.93 -41.51
CA VAL A 434 46.08 32.19 -42.25
C VAL A 434 44.82 33.05 -42.22
N ASP A 435 43.66 32.46 -42.51
CA ASP A 435 42.40 33.21 -42.50
C ASP A 435 42.01 33.65 -41.09
N LYS A 436 42.31 32.86 -40.05
CA LYS A 436 42.08 33.23 -38.64
C LYS A 436 42.91 34.45 -38.21
N LEU A 437 44.13 34.58 -38.73
CA LEU A 437 45.06 35.66 -38.36
C LEU A 437 44.93 36.91 -39.25
N PHE A 438 44.59 36.74 -40.54
CA PHE A 438 44.66 37.80 -41.54
C PHE A 438 43.37 38.08 -42.32
N GLY A 439 42.31 37.28 -42.13
CA GLY A 439 41.05 37.48 -42.86
C GLY A 439 40.14 38.53 -42.23
N SER A 440 39.37 39.24 -43.06
CA SER A 440 38.48 40.35 -42.66
C SER A 440 37.12 39.93 -42.10
N THR A 441 36.78 38.65 -42.11
CA THR A 441 35.47 38.17 -41.63
C THR A 441 35.36 38.23 -40.12
N THR A 442 34.29 38.87 -39.66
CA THR A 442 33.99 39.12 -38.24
C THR A 442 33.30 37.92 -37.59
N TYR A 443 33.31 37.85 -36.26
CA TYR A 443 32.53 36.84 -35.53
C TYR A 443 31.03 36.92 -35.85
N SER A 444 30.50 38.12 -36.12
CA SER A 444 29.11 38.31 -36.56
C SER A 444 28.82 37.69 -37.92
N ASP A 445 29.77 37.68 -38.86
CA ASP A 445 29.59 37.03 -40.17
C ASP A 445 29.53 35.50 -40.03
N LEU A 446 30.39 34.94 -39.17
CA LEU A 446 30.37 33.52 -38.82
C LEU A 446 29.08 33.13 -38.09
N LEU A 447 28.63 33.97 -37.15
CA LEU A 447 27.38 33.77 -36.43
C LEU A 447 26.17 33.82 -37.38
N GLY A 448 26.13 34.82 -38.28
CA GLY A 448 25.08 34.96 -39.28
C GLY A 448 25.04 33.79 -40.25
N PHE A 449 26.20 33.30 -40.68
CA PHE A 449 26.31 32.09 -41.48
C PHE A 449 25.77 30.86 -40.72
N SER A 450 26.17 30.68 -39.46
CA SER A 450 25.74 29.57 -38.60
C SER A 450 24.23 29.54 -38.39
N ILE A 451 23.64 30.67 -37.99
CA ILE A 451 22.18 30.80 -37.78
C ILE A 451 21.43 30.54 -39.08
N ALA A 452 21.94 31.04 -40.22
CA ALA A 452 21.32 30.78 -41.51
C ALA A 452 21.31 29.29 -41.86
N GLN A 453 22.38 28.53 -41.58
CA GLN A 453 22.41 27.07 -41.81
C GLN A 453 21.47 26.31 -40.88
N SER A 454 21.43 26.68 -39.60
CA SER A 454 20.56 26.01 -38.63
C SER A 454 19.07 26.25 -38.92
N LEU A 455 18.67 27.47 -39.33
CA LEU A 455 17.27 27.84 -39.54
C LEU A 455 16.76 27.68 -40.98
N ARG A 456 17.65 27.52 -41.98
CA ARG A 456 17.28 27.29 -43.38
C ARG A 456 17.86 25.97 -43.87
N PRO A 457 17.11 24.86 -43.71
CA PRO A 457 17.61 23.54 -44.04
C PRO A 457 18.07 23.43 -45.50
N PHE A 458 19.24 22.83 -45.71
CA PHE A 458 19.80 22.52 -47.03
C PHE A 458 20.16 23.74 -47.92
N PHE A 459 20.07 24.98 -47.40
CA PHE A 459 20.40 26.20 -48.15
C PHE A 459 21.82 26.17 -48.75
N ILE A 460 22.77 25.55 -48.03
CA ILE A 460 24.17 25.43 -48.44
C ILE A 460 24.40 24.75 -49.80
N TRP A 461 23.44 23.92 -50.25
CA TRP A 461 23.56 23.19 -51.52
C TRP A 461 23.29 24.08 -52.74
N GLY A 462 22.71 25.27 -52.55
CA GLY A 462 22.56 26.29 -53.60
C GLY A 462 23.87 27.00 -53.98
N ASP A 463 24.90 26.93 -53.14
CA ASP A 463 26.24 27.47 -53.44
C ASP A 463 27.07 26.43 -54.21
N TYR A 464 26.74 26.24 -55.49
CA TYR A 464 27.36 25.22 -56.35
C TYR A 464 28.90 25.35 -56.39
N ASN A 465 29.42 26.57 -56.50
CA ASN A 465 30.85 26.84 -56.62
C ASN A 465 31.57 26.97 -55.27
N GLY A 466 30.84 26.97 -54.15
CA GLY A 466 31.41 27.17 -52.81
C GLY A 466 31.88 28.61 -52.56
N SER A 467 31.42 29.56 -53.37
CA SER A 467 31.83 30.97 -53.33
C SER A 467 31.38 31.67 -52.04
N GLY A 468 30.17 31.37 -51.56
CA GLY A 468 29.64 31.88 -50.29
C GLY A 468 30.25 31.20 -49.07
N ILE A 469 30.67 29.93 -49.21
CA ILE A 469 31.44 29.23 -48.17
C ILE A 469 32.84 29.84 -48.03
N ARG A 470 33.53 30.04 -49.16
CA ARG A 470 34.90 30.59 -49.20
C ARG A 470 34.96 32.04 -48.73
N SER A 471 33.94 32.84 -49.01
CA SER A 471 33.88 34.23 -48.54
C SER A 471 33.80 34.35 -47.02
N VAL A 472 33.22 33.35 -46.34
CA VAL A 472 33.05 33.36 -44.87
C VAL A 472 34.16 32.57 -44.16
N LEU A 473 34.52 31.39 -44.68
CA LEU A 473 35.42 30.43 -44.04
C LEU A 473 36.85 30.41 -44.62
N GLY A 474 37.11 31.13 -45.71
CA GLY A 474 38.41 31.23 -46.38
C GLY A 474 38.55 30.34 -47.62
N GLU A 475 39.60 30.55 -48.41
CA GLU A 475 39.79 29.85 -49.69
C GLU A 475 40.25 28.39 -49.54
N ASN A 476 40.81 28.02 -48.39
CA ASN A 476 41.45 26.72 -48.16
C ASN A 476 40.55 25.67 -47.50
N VAL A 477 39.24 25.90 -47.39
CA VAL A 477 38.30 24.93 -46.80
C VAL A 477 37.84 23.87 -47.79
N ASN A 478 37.65 22.64 -47.29
CA ASN A 478 36.99 21.58 -48.04
C ASN A 478 35.47 21.85 -48.09
N VAL A 479 35.01 22.37 -49.24
CA VAL A 479 33.62 22.74 -49.49
C VAL A 479 32.65 21.58 -49.28
N LEU A 480 33.02 20.34 -49.65
CA LEU A 480 32.17 19.18 -49.48
C LEU A 480 31.95 18.85 -48.00
N SER A 481 33.02 18.86 -47.20
CA SER A 481 32.94 18.64 -45.75
C SER A 481 32.06 19.69 -45.06
N VAL A 482 32.20 20.96 -45.46
CA VAL A 482 31.36 22.06 -44.95
C VAL A 482 29.88 21.84 -45.30
N LYS A 483 29.58 21.43 -46.54
CA LYS A 483 28.20 21.14 -46.98
C LYS A 483 27.57 19.98 -46.20
N LEU A 484 28.32 18.89 -45.97
CA LEU A 484 27.85 17.76 -45.18
C LEU A 484 27.59 18.15 -43.72
N PHE A 485 28.49 18.93 -43.11
CA PHE A 485 28.29 19.41 -41.74
C PHE A 485 27.11 20.37 -41.63
N ALA A 486 26.99 21.34 -42.55
CA ALA A 486 25.85 22.27 -42.58
C ALA A 486 24.52 21.53 -42.72
N THR A 487 24.50 20.42 -43.46
CA THR A 487 23.32 19.55 -43.56
C THR A 487 22.99 18.88 -42.22
N ALA A 488 24.01 18.36 -41.51
CA ALA A 488 23.83 17.78 -40.18
C ALA A 488 23.38 18.84 -39.16
N ASP A 489 23.93 20.06 -39.23
CA ASP A 489 23.52 21.20 -38.41
C ASP A 489 22.03 21.53 -38.59
N SER A 490 21.58 21.71 -39.83
CA SER A 490 20.17 21.93 -40.12
C SER A 490 19.28 20.82 -39.55
N LEU A 491 19.68 19.55 -39.67
CA LEU A 491 18.91 18.42 -39.14
C LEU A 491 18.82 18.45 -37.61
N ILE A 492 19.94 18.73 -36.91
CA ILE A 492 19.97 18.83 -35.44
C ILE A 492 19.10 20.02 -34.99
N SER A 493 19.21 21.17 -35.65
CA SER A 493 18.39 22.34 -35.34
C SER A 493 16.90 22.06 -35.53
N LEU A 494 16.51 21.41 -36.64
CA LEU A 494 15.13 20.98 -36.86
C LEU A 494 14.62 20.04 -35.77
N VAL A 495 15.43 19.08 -35.32
CA VAL A 495 15.07 18.18 -34.21
C VAL A 495 14.87 18.97 -32.92
N LEU A 496 15.77 19.89 -32.57
CA LEU A 496 15.66 20.72 -31.37
C LEU A 496 14.43 21.64 -31.41
N ILE A 497 14.15 22.25 -32.56
CA ILE A 497 12.94 23.05 -32.78
C ILE A 497 11.69 22.17 -32.65
N ALA A 498 11.68 20.98 -33.24
CA ALA A 498 10.55 20.05 -33.15
C ALA A 498 10.30 19.62 -31.69
N LEU A 499 11.37 19.32 -30.93
CA LEU A 499 11.28 19.00 -29.49
C LEU A 499 10.75 20.18 -28.68
N LEU A 500 11.19 21.40 -28.98
CA LEU A 500 10.70 22.62 -28.32
C LEU A 500 9.21 22.84 -28.61
N ILE A 501 8.79 22.73 -29.88
CA ILE A 501 7.38 22.86 -30.28
C ILE A 501 6.53 21.79 -29.58
N LEU A 502 7.01 20.54 -29.51
CA LEU A 502 6.31 19.46 -28.83
C LEU A 502 6.14 19.76 -27.34
N ALA A 503 7.20 20.22 -26.67
CA ALA A 503 7.16 20.57 -25.25
C ALA A 503 6.24 21.77 -24.97
N VAL A 504 6.25 22.78 -25.83
CA VAL A 504 5.36 23.96 -25.75
C VAL A 504 3.90 23.57 -25.99
N ARG A 505 3.62 22.84 -27.08
CA ARG A 505 2.27 22.34 -27.38
C ARG A 505 1.70 21.53 -26.21
N ARG A 506 2.55 20.72 -25.58
CA ARG A 506 2.15 19.93 -24.42
C ARG A 506 1.74 20.83 -23.25
N ARG A 507 2.52 21.87 -22.92
CA ARG A 507 2.19 22.80 -21.83
C ARG A 507 0.89 23.57 -22.05
N PHE A 508 0.60 23.96 -23.28
CA PHE A 508 -0.68 24.59 -23.61
C PHE A 508 -1.87 23.63 -23.61
N ARG A 509 -1.65 22.32 -23.63
CA ARG A 509 -2.72 21.32 -23.41
C ARG A 509 -2.92 20.99 -21.93
N MET A 510 -2.02 21.42 -21.05
CA MET A 510 -2.08 21.18 -19.60
C MET A 510 -2.75 22.33 -18.85
N GLN A 511 -3.00 23.47 -19.51
CA GLN A 511 -3.82 24.59 -19.03
C GLN A 511 -5.19 24.52 -19.69
#